data_AF-A0A816L178-F1
#
_entry.id   AF-A0A816L178-F1
#
_cell.length_a   1.000
_cell.length_b   1.000
_cell.length_c   1.000
_cell.angle_alpha   90.00
_cell.angle_beta   90.00
_cell.angle_gamma   90.00
#
_symmetry.space_group_name_H-M   'P 1'
#
loop_
_entity.id
_entity.type
_entity.pdbx_description
1 polymer ?
#
loop_
_entity_poly.entity_id
_entity_poly.type
_entity_poly.pdbx_seq_one_letter_code
_entity_poly.pdbx_strand_id
1 'polypeptide(L)' 'MGEDGVATDSGPYNSLLRAHFRDGDLARSGKLIEEMKSYGCSADASTINIVMDMLSDGRLNKSFLDMLS' A
#
# COMPACT_ATOMS: atom_id res chain seq x y z
N MET A 1 27.79 10.73 -4.40
CA MET A 1 27.70 9.28 -4.66
C MET A 1 27.52 8.61 -3.32
N GLY A 2 26.29 8.27 -3.01
CA GLY A 2 25.86 7.54 -1.82
C GLY A 2 24.65 6.73 -2.25
N GLU A 3 24.85 5.90 -3.26
CA GLU A 3 23.87 4.93 -3.74
C GLU A 3 24.03 3.69 -2.85
N ASP A 4 23.74 3.87 -1.57
CA ASP A 4 23.61 2.81 -0.59
C ASP A 4 22.26 2.15 -0.81
N GLY A 5 22.26 1.10 -1.63
CA GLY A 5 21.13 0.18 -1.81
C GLY A 5 19.89 0.86 -2.39
N VAL A 6 19.58 0.56 -3.65
CA VAL A 6 18.24 0.78 -4.18
C VAL A 6 17.26 -0.05 -3.33
N ALA A 7 16.76 0.51 -2.22
CA ALA A 7 15.53 0.08 -1.60
C ALA A 7 14.50 0.25 -2.71
N THR A 8 14.08 -0.86 -3.31
CA THR A 8 13.12 -0.90 -4.42
C THR A 8 12.04 0.13 -4.14
N ASP A 9 12.01 1.21 -4.93
CA ASP A 9 11.41 2.47 -4.53
C ASP A 9 9.94 2.24 -4.17
N SER A 10 9.61 2.35 -2.88
CA SER A 10 8.25 2.16 -2.41
C SER A 10 7.35 3.34 -2.82
N GLY A 11 7.94 4.45 -3.30
CA GLY A 11 7.25 5.66 -3.74
C GLY A 11 6.20 5.45 -4.84
N PRO A 12 6.52 4.83 -5.99
CA PRO A 12 5.54 4.55 -7.05
C PRO A 12 4.43 3.62 -6.58
N TYR A 13 4.76 2.56 -5.84
CA TYR A 13 3.76 1.64 -5.30
C TYR A 13 2.82 2.32 -4.32
N ASN A 14 3.34 3.08 -3.35
CA ASN A 14 2.54 3.84 -2.39
C ASN A 14 1.66 4.89 -3.09
N SER A 15 2.17 5.54 -4.14
CA SER A 15 1.42 6.52 -4.92
C SER A 15 0.24 5.89 -5.67
N LEU A 16 0.47 4.74 -6.32
CA LEU A 16 -0.57 3.97 -7.00
C LEU A 16 -1.58 3.38 -6.02
N LEU A 17 -1.12 2.85 -4.89
CA LEU A 17 -2.00 2.27 -3.87
C LEU A 17 -2.95 3.33 -3.31
N ARG A 18 -2.42 4.53 -3.05
CA ARG A 18 -3.23 5.68 -2.63
C ARG A 18 -4.28 6.07 -3.66
N ALA A 19 -3.94 6.02 -4.95
CA ALA A 19 -4.88 6.31 -6.02
C ALA A 19 -6.00 5.27 -6.08
N HIS A 20 -5.65 3.98 -6.05
CA HIS A 20 -6.63 2.89 -6.08
C HIS A 20 -7.55 2.89 -4.85
N PHE A 21 -7.01 3.19 -3.67
CA PHE A 21 -7.83 3.33 -2.47
C PHE A 21 -8.83 4.48 -2.53
N ARG A 22 -8.43 5.63 -3.09
CA ARG A 22 -9.36 6.77 -3.29
C ARG A 22 -10.46 6.44 -4.29
N ASP A 23 -10.13 5.68 -5.34
CA ASP A 23 -11.07 5.22 -6.35
C ASP A 23 -12.00 4.10 -5.82
N GLY A 24 -11.59 3.42 -4.74
CA GLY A 24 -12.31 2.27 -4.20
C GLY A 24 -12.03 0.96 -4.95
N ASP A 25 -11.01 0.94 -5.81
CA ASP A 25 -10.59 -0.26 -6.54
C ASP A 25 -9.76 -1.18 -5.63
N LEU A 26 -10.48 -1.89 -4.75
CA LEU A 26 -9.89 -2.79 -3.77
C LEU A 26 -9.16 -3.98 -4.44
N ALA A 27 -9.63 -4.45 -5.58
CA ALA A 27 -9.01 -5.56 -6.30
C ALA A 27 -7.59 -5.21 -6.78
N ARG A 28 -7.42 -4.04 -7.40
CA ARG A 28 -6.10 -3.54 -7.81
C ARG A 28 -5.23 -3.21 -6.61
N SER A 29 -5.83 -2.66 -5.56
CA SER A 29 -5.12 -2.35 -4.32
C SER A 29 -4.51 -3.62 -3.69
N GLY A 30 -5.28 -4.71 -3.59
CA GLY A 30 -4.80 -5.98 -3.03
C GLY A 30 -3.63 -6.55 -3.82
N LYS A 31 -3.76 -6.59 -5.16
CA LYS A 31 -2.70 -7.06 -6.04
C LYS A 31 -1.41 -6.25 -5.90
N LEU A 32 -1.53 -4.93 -5.77
CA LEU A 32 -0.37 -4.06 -5.64
C LEU A 32 0.33 -4.23 -4.29
N ILE A 33 -0.40 -4.53 -3.20
CA ILE A 33 0.19 -4.87 -1.90
C ILE A 33 0.96 -6.19 -1.98
N GLU A 34 0.40 -7.21 -2.66
CA GLU A 34 1.11 -8.48 -2.88
C GLU A 34 2.40 -8.28 -3.67
N GLU A 35 2.38 -7.42 -4.71
CA GLU A 35 3.60 -7.06 -5.44
C GLU A 35 4.60 -6.36 -4.52
N MET A 36 4.20 -5.35 -3.74
CA MET A 36 5.08 -4.70 -2.77
C MET A 36 5.75 -5.71 -1.85
N LYS A 37 4.99 -6.68 -1.32
CA LYS A 37 5.50 -7.74 -0.45
C LYS A 37 6.49 -8.66 -1.17
N SER A 38 6.21 -9.01 -2.43
CA SER A 38 7.13 -9.79 -3.26
C SER A 38 8.44 -9.06 -3.56
N TYR A 39 8.42 -7.72 -3.61
CA TYR A 39 9.60 -6.88 -3.78
C TYR A 39 10.28 -6.49 -2.46
N GLY A 40 9.75 -6.92 -1.31
CA GLY A 40 10.26 -6.53 0.01
C GLY A 40 10.01 -5.06 0.37
N CYS A 41 9.10 -4.38 -0.33
CA CYS A 41 8.69 -3.02 -0.06
C CYS A 41 7.61 -3.00 1.02
N SER A 42 7.71 -2.05 1.94
CA SER A 42 6.66 -1.79 2.93
C SER A 42 5.82 -0.58 2.54
N ALA A 43 4.54 -0.59 2.94
CA ALA A 43 3.68 0.57 2.79
C ALA A 43 4.12 1.70 3.74
N ASP A 44 4.08 2.92 3.23
CA ASP A 44 4.47 4.09 4.02
C ASP A 44 3.32 4.55 4.94
N ALA A 45 3.63 5.38 5.93
CA ALA A 45 2.67 5.86 6.93
C ALA A 45 1.42 6.53 6.29
N SER A 46 1.61 7.26 5.20
CA SER A 46 0.50 7.88 4.45
C SER A 46 -0.46 6.84 3.87
N THR A 47 0.08 5.73 3.38
CA THR A 47 -0.70 4.63 2.82
C THR A 47 -1.47 3.89 3.91
N ILE A 48 -0.80 3.60 5.03
CA ILE A 48 -1.41 2.98 6.21
C ILE A 48 -2.56 3.86 6.73
N ASN A 49 -2.35 5.17 6.86
CA ASN A 49 -3.38 6.10 7.32
C ASN A 49 -4.66 6.03 6.47
N ILE A 50 -4.52 5.87 5.16
CA ILE A 50 -5.65 5.79 4.23
C ILE A 50 -6.39 4.45 4.37
N VAL A 51 -5.68 3.34 4.59
CA VAL A 51 -6.31 2.05 4.91
C VAL A 51 -7.08 2.12 6.22
N MET A 52 -6.52 2.77 7.25
CA MET A 52 -7.18 2.96 8.54
C MET A 52 -8.44 3.82 8.43
N ASP A 53 -8.39 4.91 7.65
CA ASP A 53 -9.53 5.78 7.38
C ASP A 53 -10.69 5.00 6.74
N MET A 54 -10.44 4.26 5.65
CA MET A 54 -11.48 3.48 4.99
C MET A 54 -11.98 2.29 5.82
N LEU A 55 -11.11 1.70 6.65
CA LEU A 55 -11.53 0.66 7.60
C LEU A 55 -12.47 1.24 8.66
N SER A 56 -12.18 2.44 9.16
CA SER A 56 -13.06 3.15 10.09
C SER A 56 -14.38 3.57 9.45
N ASP A 57 -14.37 3.89 8.16
CA ASP A 57 -15.58 4.21 7.37
C ASP A 57 -16.38 2.96 6.99
N GLY A 58 -15.83 1.75 7.18
CA GLY A 58 -16.48 0.48 6.82
C GLY A 58 -16.42 0.15 5.33
N ARG A 59 -15.65 0.91 4.54
CA ARG A 59 -15.44 0.69 3.09
C ARG A 59 -14.42 -0.40 2.78
N LEU A 60 -13.68 -0.85 3.80
CA LEU A 60 -12.53 -1.72 3.62
C LEU A 60 -12.48 -2.78 4.73
N ASN A 61 -11.95 -3.97 4.42
CA ASN A 61 -11.88 -5.09 5.33
C ASN A 61 -10.51 -5.22 6.01
N LYS A 62 -10.47 -5.75 7.23
CA LYS A 62 -9.22 -6.00 7.98
C LYS A 62 -8.20 -6.88 7.24
N SER A 63 -8.63 -7.65 6.23
CA SER A 63 -7.75 -8.42 5.33
C SER A 63 -6.68 -7.57 4.65
N PHE A 64 -6.94 -6.29 4.37
CA PHE A 64 -5.92 -5.41 3.78
C PHE A 64 -4.85 -4.99 4.78
N LEU A 65 -5.20 -4.86 6.07
CA LEU A 65 -4.21 -4.63 7.11
C LEU A 65 -3.30 -5.84 7.29
N ASP A 66 -3.87 -7.05 7.18
CA ASP A 66 -3.09 -8.29 7.19
C ASP A 66 -2.13 -8.38 6.00
N MET A 67 -2.57 -7.98 4.80
CA MET A 67 -1.69 -7.90 3.63
C MET A 67 -0.54 -6.89 3.79
N LEU A 68 -0.74 -5.81 4.56
CA LEU A 68 0.28 -4.81 4.86
C LEU A 68 1.26 -5.22 5.98
N SER A 69 0.99 -6.34 6.68
CA SER A 69 1.83 -6.89 7.74
C SER A 69 2.90 -7.86 7.23
#